data_AF-A0A133U756-F1
#
_entry.id   AF-A0A133U756-F1
#
_cell.length_a   1.000
_cell.length_b   1.000
_cell.length_c   1.000
_cell.angle_alpha   90.00
_cell.angle_beta   90.00
_cell.angle_gamma   90.00
#
_symmetry.space_group_name_H-M   'P 1'
#
loop_
_entity.id
_entity.type
_entity.pdbx_description
1 polymer ?
#
loop_
_entity_poly.entity_id
_entity_poly.type
_entity_poly.pdbx_seq_one_letter_code
_entity_poly.pdbx_strand_id
1 'polypeptide(L)'
;MKSIFEMEERELVYTAVLIFLSLGMIALVGDFTHYYWFEIEICYGVSVGPIFEEALKGGALMLLFVILLHSLPNSRDRLTSKEAWLVGGALAGLGFGLSEDWTTYSFSTARVVPTLNHSAWTALVGLGIWTYMDAGVRWNVGKVGIPFAIAAVSHMVWNYHAYLVGKGEEDIVLSALSWAMTFAALVVVWRTELKFQQGS
;
A
#
# COMPACT_ATOMS: atom_id res chain seq x y z
N MET A 1 12.75 -19.30 6.98
CA MET A 1 11.52 -19.21 6.16
C MET A 1 11.99 -18.90 4.75
N LYS A 2 11.62 -19.70 3.74
CA LYS A 2 12.01 -19.44 2.34
C LYS A 2 11.34 -18.14 1.86
N SER A 3 12.01 -17.39 0.98
CA SER A 3 11.40 -16.23 0.33
C SER A 3 10.19 -16.68 -0.51
N ILE A 4 9.14 -15.85 -0.63
CA ILE A 4 8.03 -16.09 -1.59
C ILE A 4 8.58 -16.30 -3.01
N PHE A 5 9.71 -15.67 -3.31
CA PHE A 5 10.39 -15.77 -4.59
C PHE A 5 11.07 -17.11 -4.83
N GLU A 6 11.18 -17.98 -3.83
CA GLU A 6 11.84 -19.29 -3.88
C GLU A 6 10.86 -20.44 -3.60
N MET A 7 9.59 -20.12 -3.37
CA MET A 7 8.56 -21.09 -3.04
C MET A 7 8.23 -22.01 -4.22
N GLU A 8 7.87 -23.25 -3.90
CA GLU A 8 7.29 -24.20 -4.84
C GLU A 8 5.83 -23.83 -5.15
N GLU A 9 5.29 -24.34 -6.26
CA GLU A 9 3.93 -24.03 -6.72
C GLU A 9 2.87 -24.25 -5.63
N ARG A 10 2.96 -25.38 -4.93
CA ARG A 10 2.05 -25.72 -3.83
C ARG A 10 2.13 -24.70 -2.68
N GLU A 11 3.34 -24.21 -2.36
CA GLU A 11 3.56 -23.22 -1.31
C GLU A 11 3.00 -21.84 -1.71
N LEU A 12 3.12 -21.46 -3.00
CA LEU A 12 2.50 -20.24 -3.53
C LEU A 12 0.97 -20.28 -3.43
N VAL A 13 0.34 -21.43 -3.76
CA VAL A 13 -1.11 -21.60 -3.63
C VAL A 13 -1.56 -21.47 -2.17
N TYR A 14 -0.88 -22.12 -1.23
CA TYR A 14 -1.21 -21.96 0.19
C TYR A 14 -1.04 -20.51 0.66
N THR A 15 0.01 -19.84 0.21
CA THR A 15 0.26 -18.44 0.53
C THR A 15 -0.86 -17.54 -0.02
N ALA A 16 -1.30 -17.75 -1.26
CA ALA A 16 -2.43 -17.02 -1.84
C ALA A 16 -3.72 -17.20 -1.03
N VAL A 17 -4.03 -18.44 -0.62
CA VAL A 17 -5.20 -18.74 0.22
C VAL A 17 -5.12 -18.02 1.57
N LEU A 18 -3.95 -18.04 2.22
CA LEU A 18 -3.75 -17.34 3.50
C LEU A 18 -3.91 -15.83 3.36
N ILE A 19 -3.39 -15.24 2.27
CA ILE A 19 -3.58 -13.81 1.98
C ILE A 19 -5.06 -13.50 1.75
N PHE A 20 -5.77 -14.30 0.96
CA PHE A 20 -7.21 -14.16 0.75
C PHE A 20 -8.01 -14.19 2.05
N LEU A 21 -7.73 -15.16 2.92
CA LEU A 21 -8.37 -15.27 4.24
C LEU A 21 -8.05 -14.06 5.12
N SER A 22 -6.81 -13.59 5.10
CA SER A 22 -6.38 -12.41 5.87
C SER A 22 -7.06 -11.14 5.39
N LEU A 23 -7.15 -10.94 4.07
CA LEU A 23 -7.89 -9.84 3.45
C LEU A 23 -9.37 -9.88 3.83
N GLY A 24 -9.99 -11.07 3.78
CA GLY A 24 -11.38 -11.26 4.21
C GLY A 24 -11.58 -10.92 5.68
N MET A 25 -10.67 -11.32 6.55
CA MET A 25 -10.72 -10.97 7.98
C MET A 25 -10.55 -9.48 8.22
N ILE A 26 -9.63 -8.81 7.51
CA ILE A 26 -9.44 -7.36 7.61
C ILE A 26 -10.70 -6.63 7.15
N ALA A 27 -11.30 -7.05 6.03
CA ALA A 27 -12.54 -6.46 5.54
C ALA A 27 -13.70 -6.63 6.54
N LEU A 28 -13.85 -7.81 7.15
CA LEU A 28 -14.86 -8.07 8.18
C LEU A 28 -14.64 -7.23 9.45
N VAL A 29 -13.38 -7.07 9.88
CA VAL A 29 -13.04 -6.21 11.03
C VAL A 29 -13.33 -4.75 10.70
N GLY A 30 -13.01 -4.30 9.50
CA GLY A 30 -13.32 -2.94 9.04
C GLY A 30 -14.83 -2.68 9.03
N ASP A 31 -15.62 -3.60 8.49
CA ASP A 31 -17.09 -3.50 8.46
C ASP A 31 -17.71 -3.55 9.87
N PHE A 32 -17.23 -4.46 10.72
CA PHE A 32 -17.66 -4.52 12.12
C PHE A 32 -17.31 -3.23 12.89
N THR A 33 -16.10 -2.70 12.69
CA THR A 33 -15.65 -1.45 13.34
C THR A 33 -16.47 -0.27 12.85
N HIS A 34 -16.79 -0.22 11.56
CA HIS A 34 -17.67 0.78 10.97
C HIS A 34 -19.09 0.71 11.56
N TYR A 35 -19.64 -0.51 11.73
CA TYR A 35 -21.00 -0.72 12.22
C TYR A 35 -21.17 -0.51 13.73
N TYR A 36 -20.22 -0.97 14.55
CA TYR A 36 -20.39 -1.02 16.01
C TYR A 36 -19.76 0.15 16.77
N TRP A 37 -18.78 0.87 16.21
CA TRP A 37 -17.89 1.67 17.06
C TRP A 37 -18.03 3.19 17.07
N PHE A 38 -18.77 3.90 16.21
CA PHE A 38 -18.86 5.37 16.35
C PHE A 38 -20.16 6.04 15.87
N GLU A 39 -20.70 6.90 16.74
CA GLU A 39 -21.66 7.99 16.44
C GLU A 39 -21.06 9.12 15.55
N ILE A 40 -19.86 8.96 15.00
CA ILE A 40 -19.24 9.96 14.11
C ILE A 40 -18.45 9.24 13.01
N GLU A 41 -19.14 8.88 11.92
CA GLU A 41 -18.63 8.29 10.68
C GLU A 41 -17.35 8.98 10.16
N ILE A 42 -17.22 10.29 10.42
CA ILE A 42 -16.07 11.13 10.07
C ILE A 42 -14.80 10.70 10.80
N CYS A 43 -14.85 10.42 12.11
CA CYS A 43 -13.65 10.04 12.86
C CYS A 43 -13.08 8.73 12.34
N TYR A 44 -13.94 7.77 12.00
CA TYR A 44 -13.53 6.51 11.40
C TYR A 44 -12.90 6.70 10.01
N GLY A 45 -13.59 7.40 9.10
CA GLY A 45 -13.12 7.61 7.73
C GLY A 45 -11.82 8.42 7.62
N VAL A 46 -11.55 9.27 8.60
CA VAL A 46 -10.36 10.11 8.62
C VAL A 46 -9.15 9.44 9.29
N SER A 47 -9.36 8.52 10.25
CA SER A 47 -8.27 7.99 11.07
C SER A 47 -8.05 6.48 10.98
N VAL A 48 -9.10 5.68 11.14
CA VAL A 48 -8.98 4.21 11.15
C VAL A 48 -9.13 3.62 9.74
N GLY A 49 -9.98 4.21 8.91
CA GLY A 49 -10.19 3.83 7.51
C GLY A 49 -8.89 3.73 6.72
N PRO A 50 -8.02 4.77 6.71
CA PRO A 50 -6.75 4.75 5.98
C PRO A 50 -5.83 3.58 6.37
N ILE A 51 -5.79 3.20 7.66
CA ILE A 51 -4.95 2.09 8.13
C ILE A 51 -5.43 0.77 7.52
N PHE A 52 -6.74 0.53 7.55
CA PHE A 52 -7.32 -0.67 6.95
C PHE A 52 -7.20 -0.67 5.43
N GLU A 53 -7.36 0.48 4.80
CA GLU A 53 -7.25 0.62 3.36
C GLU A 53 -5.84 0.32 2.85
N GLU A 54 -4.80 0.89 3.47
CA GLU A 54 -3.41 0.58 3.11
C GLU A 54 -3.07 -0.91 3.37
N ALA A 55 -3.65 -1.52 4.40
CA ALA A 55 -3.48 -2.95 4.67
C ALA A 55 -4.14 -3.82 3.59
N LEU A 56 -5.35 -3.46 3.16
CA LEU A 56 -6.07 -4.14 2.09
C LEU A 56 -5.35 -3.97 0.75
N LYS A 57 -4.88 -2.77 0.41
CA LYS A 57 -4.06 -2.50 -0.78
C LYS A 57 -2.79 -3.35 -0.79
N GLY A 58 -2.08 -3.41 0.34
CA GLY A 58 -0.87 -4.23 0.48
C GLY A 58 -1.12 -5.73 0.32
N GLY A 59 -2.17 -6.25 0.95
CA GLY A 59 -2.52 -7.66 0.79
C GLY A 59 -3.00 -7.99 -0.63
N ALA A 60 -3.79 -7.11 -1.27
CA ALA A 60 -4.24 -7.28 -2.65
C ALA A 60 -3.06 -7.24 -3.64
N LEU A 61 -2.11 -6.32 -3.43
CA LEU A 61 -0.87 -6.25 -4.21
C LEU A 61 -0.05 -7.53 -4.05
N MET A 62 0.12 -8.02 -2.83
CA MET A 62 0.86 -9.27 -2.58
C MET A 62 0.17 -10.47 -3.22
N LEU A 63 -1.16 -10.57 -3.14
CA LEU A 63 -1.93 -11.60 -3.79
C LEU A 63 -1.75 -11.56 -5.32
N LEU A 64 -1.84 -10.37 -5.93
CA LEU A 64 -1.62 -10.18 -7.36
C LEU A 64 -0.24 -10.69 -7.78
N PHE A 65 0.81 -10.34 -7.06
CA PHE A 65 2.17 -10.80 -7.35
C PHE A 65 2.33 -12.31 -7.17
N VAL A 66 1.70 -12.92 -6.17
CA VAL A 66 1.70 -14.38 -6.00
C VAL A 66 1.01 -15.06 -7.19
N ILE A 67 -0.14 -14.55 -7.63
CA ILE A 67 -0.84 -15.06 -8.82
C ILE A 67 0.04 -14.90 -10.07
N LEU A 68 0.65 -13.74 -10.27
CA LEU A 68 1.53 -13.50 -11.43
C LEU A 68 2.77 -14.39 -11.42
N LEU A 69 3.39 -14.60 -10.25
CA LEU A 69 4.53 -15.51 -10.10
C LEU A 69 4.13 -16.96 -10.42
N HIS A 70 2.92 -17.37 -10.03
CA HIS A 70 2.39 -18.68 -10.34
C HIS A 70 2.04 -18.83 -11.83
N SER A 71 1.35 -17.85 -12.42
CA SER A 71 0.86 -17.92 -13.80
C SER A 71 1.91 -17.60 -14.86
N LEU A 72 2.96 -16.84 -14.52
CA LEU A 72 4.01 -16.38 -15.44
C LEU A 72 5.40 -16.77 -14.93
N PRO A 73 5.73 -18.08 -14.84
CA PRO A 73 7.00 -18.55 -14.29
C PRO A 73 8.22 -18.01 -15.06
N ASN A 74 8.07 -17.78 -16.37
CA ASN A 74 9.13 -17.19 -17.21
C ASN A 74 9.42 -15.70 -16.90
N SER A 75 8.58 -15.05 -16.09
CA SER A 75 8.75 -13.65 -15.67
C SER A 75 9.23 -13.52 -14.22
N ARG A 76 9.60 -14.63 -13.55
CA ARG A 76 10.02 -14.65 -12.14
C ARG A 76 11.06 -13.58 -11.85
N ASP A 77 12.19 -13.57 -12.56
CA ASP A 77 13.27 -12.60 -12.34
C ASP A 77 12.83 -11.13 -12.44
N ARG A 78 11.83 -10.84 -13.28
CA ARG A 78 11.25 -9.50 -13.37
C ARG A 78 10.30 -9.23 -12.21
N LEU A 79 9.43 -10.17 -11.87
CA LEU A 79 8.43 -10.02 -10.81
C LEU A 79 9.03 -10.01 -9.39
N THR A 80 10.26 -10.50 -9.23
CA THR A 80 11.02 -10.43 -7.97
C THR A 80 11.82 -9.14 -7.83
N SER A 81 11.95 -8.33 -8.90
CA SER A 81 12.70 -7.07 -8.87
C SER A 81 12.00 -5.98 -8.07
N LYS A 82 12.78 -5.13 -7.39
CA LYS A 82 12.29 -3.96 -6.66
C LYS A 82 11.44 -3.05 -7.55
N GLU A 83 11.86 -2.87 -8.79
CA GLU A 83 11.20 -2.06 -9.80
C GLU A 83 9.80 -2.58 -10.10
N ALA A 84 9.63 -3.90 -10.22
CA ALA A 84 8.32 -4.49 -10.45
C ALA A 84 7.38 -4.20 -9.28
N TRP A 85 7.82 -4.29 -8.03
CA TRP A 85 6.98 -3.99 -6.87
C TRP A 85 6.64 -2.50 -6.74
N LEU A 86 7.56 -1.61 -7.07
CA LEU A 86 7.30 -0.17 -7.12
C LEU A 86 6.29 0.19 -8.22
N VAL A 87 6.51 -0.29 -9.45
CA VAL A 87 5.63 0.00 -10.59
C VAL A 87 4.29 -0.70 -10.42
N GLY A 88 4.28 -1.97 -10.01
CA GLY A 88 3.07 -2.73 -9.73
C GLY A 88 2.25 -2.11 -8.61
N GLY A 89 2.90 -1.64 -7.54
CA GLY A 89 2.25 -0.86 -6.48
C GLY A 89 1.67 0.44 -6.99
N ALA A 90 2.42 1.22 -7.80
CA ALA A 90 1.94 2.47 -8.38
C ALA A 90 0.72 2.26 -9.30
N LEU A 91 0.74 1.22 -10.14
CA LEU A 91 -0.37 0.87 -11.03
C LEU A 91 -1.59 0.37 -10.26
N ALA A 92 -1.39 -0.46 -9.23
CA ALA A 92 -2.47 -0.92 -8.36
C ALA A 92 -3.11 0.27 -7.62
N GLY A 93 -2.29 1.18 -7.08
CA GLY A 93 -2.74 2.40 -6.43
C GLY A 93 -3.53 3.33 -7.35
N LEU A 94 -3.11 3.48 -8.62
CA LEU A 94 -3.92 4.17 -9.62
C LEU A 94 -5.28 3.50 -9.84
N GLY A 95 -5.31 2.16 -9.93
CA GLY A 95 -6.55 1.41 -10.04
C GLY A 95 -7.48 1.63 -8.85
N PHE A 96 -6.94 1.60 -7.63
CA PHE A 96 -7.70 1.88 -6.41
C PHE A 96 -8.24 3.31 -6.39
N GLY A 97 -7.39 4.31 -6.64
CA GLY A 97 -7.81 5.72 -6.69
C GLY A 97 -8.93 5.96 -7.72
N LEU A 98 -8.77 5.43 -8.94
CA LEU A 98 -9.79 5.52 -9.99
C LEU A 98 -11.10 4.82 -9.59
N SER A 99 -11.02 3.68 -8.89
CA SER A 99 -12.20 2.95 -8.43
C SER A 99 -12.95 3.68 -7.31
N GLU A 100 -12.22 4.32 -6.39
CA GLU A 100 -12.80 5.14 -5.33
C GLU A 100 -13.46 6.39 -5.92
N ASP A 101 -12.76 7.04 -6.86
CA ASP A 101 -13.29 8.20 -7.59
C ASP A 101 -14.55 7.85 -8.37
N TRP A 102 -14.63 6.66 -9.00
CA TRP A 102 -15.82 6.20 -9.73
C TRP A 102 -17.00 5.88 -8.80
N THR A 103 -16.74 5.24 -7.65
CA THR A 103 -17.80 4.71 -6.77
C THR A 103 -18.34 5.75 -5.80
N THR A 104 -17.52 6.71 -5.39
CA THR A 104 -17.83 7.62 -4.29
C THR A 104 -18.09 9.04 -4.79
N TYR A 105 -17.57 9.41 -5.97
CA TYR A 105 -17.61 10.78 -6.48
C TYR A 105 -17.99 10.83 -7.97
N SER A 106 -18.47 11.98 -8.46
CA SER A 106 -18.59 12.22 -9.91
C SER A 106 -17.20 12.58 -10.46
N PHE A 107 -16.81 12.04 -11.63
CA PHE A 107 -15.51 12.31 -12.26
C PHE A 107 -15.24 13.81 -12.34
N SER A 108 -14.30 14.28 -11.52
CA SER A 108 -13.89 15.69 -11.42
C SER A 108 -12.36 15.77 -11.46
N THR A 109 -11.82 16.81 -12.09
CA THR A 109 -10.38 17.09 -12.08
C THR A 109 -9.84 17.30 -10.67
N ALA A 110 -10.71 17.69 -9.71
CA ALA A 110 -10.41 17.84 -8.29
C ALA A 110 -9.96 16.53 -7.60
N ARG A 111 -9.99 15.41 -8.33
CA ARG A 111 -9.70 14.06 -7.83
C ARG A 111 -8.44 13.41 -8.42
N VAL A 112 -7.78 14.11 -9.35
CA VAL A 112 -6.47 13.67 -9.86
C VAL A 112 -5.46 13.54 -8.72
N VAL A 113 -5.47 14.48 -7.77
CA VAL A 113 -4.54 14.47 -6.63
C VAL A 113 -4.76 13.26 -5.70
N PRO A 114 -5.98 12.96 -5.20
CA PRO A 114 -6.27 11.70 -4.50
C PRO A 114 -5.80 10.45 -5.26
N THR A 115 -6.13 10.33 -6.55
CA THR A 115 -5.73 9.15 -7.33
C THR A 115 -4.20 9.00 -7.42
N LEU A 116 -3.49 10.11 -7.63
CA LEU A 116 -2.03 10.07 -7.66
C LEU A 116 -1.43 9.81 -6.27
N ASN A 117 -2.07 10.27 -5.19
CA ASN A 117 -1.69 9.92 -3.82
C ASN A 117 -1.82 8.41 -3.58
N HIS A 118 -2.91 7.78 -4.03
CA HIS A 118 -3.10 6.33 -3.91
C HIS A 118 -2.02 5.56 -4.66
N SER A 119 -1.63 6.03 -5.84
CA SER A 119 -0.48 5.51 -6.58
C SER A 119 0.80 5.55 -5.74
N ALA A 120 1.11 6.70 -5.15
CA ALA A 120 2.32 6.91 -4.36
C ALA A 120 2.35 6.06 -3.07
N TRP A 121 1.25 6.02 -2.32
CA TRP A 121 1.12 5.24 -1.09
C TRP A 121 1.20 3.73 -1.36
N THR A 122 0.51 3.25 -2.39
CA THR A 122 0.53 1.83 -2.74
C THR A 122 1.91 1.40 -3.25
N ALA A 123 2.66 2.28 -3.93
CA ALA A 123 4.05 2.03 -4.30
C ALA A 123 4.97 1.90 -3.07
N LEU A 124 4.78 2.74 -2.04
CA LEU A 124 5.48 2.60 -0.76
C LEU A 124 5.17 1.29 -0.05
N VAL A 125 3.89 0.89 -0.03
CA VAL A 125 3.47 -0.39 0.53
C VAL A 125 4.12 -1.55 -0.24
N GLY A 126 4.12 -1.50 -1.58
CA GLY A 126 4.80 -2.46 -2.43
C GLY A 126 6.30 -2.57 -2.14
N LEU A 127 6.98 -1.44 -1.93
CA LEU A 127 8.39 -1.41 -1.52
C LEU A 127 8.61 -2.03 -0.14
N GLY A 128 7.74 -1.74 0.84
CA GLY A 128 7.78 -2.36 2.16
C GLY A 128 7.62 -3.88 2.10
N ILE A 129 6.73 -4.37 1.24
CA ILE A 129 6.52 -5.80 1.02
C ILE A 129 7.73 -6.41 0.30
N TRP A 130 8.27 -5.76 -0.73
CA TRP A 130 9.46 -6.26 -1.42
C TRP A 130 10.67 -6.37 -0.46
N THR A 131 10.95 -5.32 0.32
CA THR A 131 12.05 -5.34 1.31
C THR A 131 11.86 -6.40 2.40
N TYR A 132 10.62 -6.80 2.69
CA TYR A 132 10.31 -7.93 3.56
C TYR A 132 10.70 -9.28 2.94
N MET A 133 10.41 -9.47 1.65
CA MET A 133 10.54 -10.77 0.97
C MET A 133 11.91 -11.00 0.33
N ASP A 134 12.59 -9.93 -0.09
CA ASP A 134 13.96 -9.96 -0.63
C ASP A 134 15.01 -10.19 0.47
N ALA A 135 14.62 -9.96 1.73
CA ALA A 135 15.48 -10.17 2.87
C ALA A 135 15.74 -11.67 3.12
N GLY A 136 16.88 -12.16 2.62
CA GLY A 136 17.68 -13.19 3.32
C GLY A 136 18.15 -12.76 4.73
N VAL A 137 17.62 -11.65 5.25
CA VAL A 137 17.93 -11.01 6.52
C VAL A 137 16.80 -11.33 7.51
N ARG A 138 17.17 -11.76 8.72
CA ARG A 138 16.26 -12.03 9.85
C ARG A 138 15.13 -11.01 9.94
N TRP A 139 13.91 -11.50 10.19
CA TRP A 139 12.68 -10.72 10.38
C TRP A 139 12.95 -9.35 11.02
N ASN A 140 12.82 -8.28 10.24
CA ASN A 140 12.87 -6.92 10.76
C ASN A 140 11.55 -6.22 10.43
N VAL A 141 10.61 -6.32 11.37
CA VAL A 141 9.29 -5.68 11.31
C VAL A 141 9.40 -4.17 11.00
N GLY A 142 10.50 -3.53 11.39
CA GLY A 142 10.77 -2.12 11.07
C GLY A 142 10.90 -1.83 9.57
N LYS A 143 11.36 -2.79 8.76
CA LYS A 143 11.50 -2.60 7.29
C LYS A 143 10.15 -2.53 6.57
N VAL A 144 9.15 -3.26 7.08
CA VAL A 144 7.76 -3.25 6.55
C VAL A 144 6.94 -2.15 7.20
N GLY A 145 7.11 -2.01 8.52
CA GLY A 145 6.35 -1.08 9.33
C GLY A 145 6.61 0.38 8.96
N ILE A 146 7.83 0.75 8.56
CA ILE A 146 8.15 2.15 8.21
C ILE A 146 7.42 2.59 6.91
N PRO A 147 7.57 1.91 5.75
CA PRO A 147 6.84 2.30 4.54
C PRO A 147 5.32 2.27 4.72
N PHE A 148 4.82 1.25 5.42
CA PHE A 148 3.40 1.13 5.73
C PHE A 148 2.89 2.28 6.61
N ALA A 149 3.59 2.58 7.71
CA ALA A 149 3.21 3.65 8.62
C ALA A 149 3.24 5.01 7.92
N ILE A 150 4.20 5.24 7.03
CA ILE A 150 4.27 6.49 6.25
C ILE A 150 3.09 6.59 5.30
N ALA A 151 2.75 5.52 4.57
CA ALA A 151 1.58 5.48 3.70
C ALA A 151 0.29 5.78 4.49
N ALA A 152 0.07 5.07 5.60
CA ALA A 152 -1.12 5.24 6.43
C ALA A 152 -1.21 6.63 7.06
N VAL A 153 -0.12 7.16 7.64
CA VAL A 153 -0.10 8.50 8.24
C VAL A 153 -0.28 9.57 7.17
N SER A 154 0.36 9.44 6.01
CA SER A 154 0.18 10.38 4.90
C SER A 154 -1.27 10.38 4.39
N HIS A 155 -1.91 9.21 4.36
CA HIS A 155 -3.30 9.08 3.96
C HIS A 155 -4.25 9.68 5.02
N MET A 156 -4.01 9.44 6.31
CA MET A 156 -4.75 10.10 7.40
C MET A 156 -4.64 11.63 7.33
N VAL A 157 -3.45 12.16 7.08
CA VAL A 157 -3.23 13.61 6.93
C VAL A 157 -4.02 14.16 5.73
N TRP A 158 -4.05 13.42 4.61
CA TRP A 158 -4.85 13.79 3.45
C TRP A 158 -6.36 13.80 3.78
N ASN A 159 -6.88 12.76 4.43
CA ASN A 159 -8.31 12.71 4.77
C ASN A 159 -8.69 13.77 5.80
N TYR A 160 -7.81 14.08 6.76
CA TYR A 160 -8.02 15.19 7.70
C TYR A 160 -8.11 16.53 6.97
N HIS A 161 -7.24 16.75 5.99
CA HIS A 161 -7.26 17.95 5.17
C HIS A 161 -8.54 18.05 4.32
N ALA A 162 -8.87 17.00 3.56
CA ALA A 162 -10.07 16.93 2.74
C ALA A 162 -11.36 17.13 3.58
N TYR A 163 -11.33 16.69 4.84
CA TYR A 163 -12.39 16.96 5.80
C TYR A 163 -12.45 18.44 6.23
N LEU A 164 -11.32 19.04 6.61
CA LEU A 164 -11.24 20.42 7.12
C LEU A 164 -11.57 21.48 6.05
N VAL A 165 -11.23 21.23 4.79
CA VAL A 165 -11.44 22.17 3.68
C VAL A 165 -12.85 22.04 3.07
N GLY A 166 -13.63 21.04 3.49
CA GLY A 166 -14.89 20.71 2.84
C GLY A 166 -14.64 19.95 1.54
N LYS A 167 -15.48 18.93 1.29
CA LYS A 167 -15.33 17.88 0.27
C LYS A 167 -15.17 18.40 -1.18
N GLY A 168 -14.05 19.04 -1.55
CA GLY A 168 -13.77 19.36 -2.95
C GLY A 168 -12.89 20.57 -3.29
N GLU A 169 -12.44 21.39 -2.33
CA GLU A 169 -11.46 22.44 -2.65
C GLU A 169 -10.03 21.89 -2.53
N GLU A 170 -9.29 21.94 -3.64
CA GLU A 170 -7.90 21.48 -3.70
C GLU A 170 -6.97 22.51 -3.03
N ASP A 171 -6.35 22.16 -1.90
CA ASP A 171 -5.18 22.90 -1.41
C ASP A 171 -3.90 22.23 -1.92
N ILE A 172 -3.26 22.90 -2.87
CA ILE A 172 -2.00 22.50 -3.49
C ILE A 172 -0.89 22.34 -2.43
N VAL A 173 -0.92 23.09 -1.32
CA VAL A 173 0.13 23.08 -0.29
C VAL A 173 0.08 21.79 0.54
N LEU A 174 -1.12 21.33 0.90
CA LEU A 174 -1.29 20.12 1.69
C LEU A 174 -1.21 18.85 0.83
N SER A 175 -1.57 18.97 -0.44
CA SER A 175 -1.22 17.97 -1.47
C SER A 175 0.30 17.82 -1.58
N ALA A 176 1.06 18.90 -1.64
CA ALA A 176 2.53 18.84 -1.70
C ALA A 176 3.15 18.15 -0.47
N LEU A 177 2.47 18.13 0.69
CA LEU A 177 2.93 17.46 1.90
C LEU A 177 2.87 15.93 1.81
N SER A 178 1.79 15.34 1.26
CA SER A 178 1.72 13.88 1.06
C SER A 178 2.81 13.40 0.10
N TRP A 179 3.04 14.19 -0.96
CA TRP A 179 4.12 13.95 -1.92
C TRP A 179 5.49 14.11 -1.29
N ALA A 180 5.74 15.17 -0.52
CA ALA A 180 7.00 15.39 0.17
C ALA A 180 7.32 14.25 1.15
N MET A 181 6.32 13.79 1.93
CA MET A 181 6.48 12.64 2.82
C MET A 181 6.77 11.36 2.05
N THR A 182 6.08 11.12 0.93
CA THR A 182 6.28 9.93 0.10
C THR A 182 7.65 9.92 -0.57
N PHE A 183 8.07 11.04 -1.16
CA PHE A 183 9.42 11.17 -1.74
C PHE A 183 10.51 11.07 -0.69
N ALA A 184 10.34 11.70 0.48
CA ALA A 184 11.28 11.57 1.58
C ALA A 184 11.42 10.11 2.03
N ALA A 185 10.31 9.38 2.13
CA ALA A 185 10.30 7.96 2.47
C ALA A 185 11.01 7.10 1.43
N LEU A 186 10.71 7.30 0.14
CA LEU A 186 11.41 6.62 -0.97
C LEU A 186 12.91 6.89 -0.92
N VAL A 187 13.32 8.14 -0.67
CA VAL A 187 14.74 8.52 -0.54
C VAL A 187 15.40 7.88 0.68
N VAL A 188 14.73 7.84 1.82
CA VAL A 188 15.24 7.21 3.05
C VAL A 188 15.44 5.72 2.81
N VAL A 189 14.42 5.01 2.29
CA VAL A 189 14.48 3.57 2.01
C VAL A 189 15.58 3.25 0.99
N TRP A 190 15.70 4.06 -0.06
CA TRP A 190 16.75 3.92 -1.07
C TRP A 190 18.15 4.12 -0.49
N ARG A 191 18.33 5.10 0.40
CA ARG A 191 19.64 5.36 1.03
C ARG A 191 20.01 4.33 2.09
N THR A 192 19.06 3.75 2.82
CA THR A 192 19.35 2.67 3.77
C THR A 192 19.83 1.41 3.07
N GLU A 193 19.27 1.05 1.90
CA GLU A 193 19.78 -0.08 1.10
C GLU A 193 21.24 0.09 0.67
N LEU A 194 21.61 1.28 0.16
CA LEU A 194 22.98 1.56 -0.28
C LEU A 194 24.01 1.41 0.85
N LYS A 195 23.65 1.81 2.08
CA LYS A 195 24.53 1.63 3.24
C LYS A 195 24.67 0.17 3.67
N PHE A 196 23.63 -0.64 3.51
CA PHE A 196 23.68 -2.06 3.84
C PHE A 196 24.54 -2.86 2.86
N GLN A 197 24.52 -2.52 1.56
CA GLN A 197 25.37 -3.16 0.56
C GLN A 197 26.85 -2.77 0.67
N GLN A 198 27.17 -1.65 1.30
CA GLN A 198 28.54 -1.18 1.52
C GLN A 198 29.16 -1.68 2.85
N GLY A 199 28.36 -2.32 3.71
CA GLY A 199 28.78 -2.82 5.02
C GLY A 199 28.82 -4.35 5.15
N SER A 200 28.63 -5.07 4.04
CA SER A 200 28.73 -6.53 3.88
C SER A 200 29.82 -6.87 2.88
#